data_AF-A0A1C6DEH5-F1
#
_entry.id   AF-A0A1C6DEH5-F1
#
_cell.length_a   1.000
_cell.length_b   1.000
_cell.length_c   1.000
_cell.angle_alpha   90.00
_cell.angle_beta   90.00
_cell.angle_gamma   90.00
#
_symmetry.space_group_name_H-M   'P 1'
#
loop_
_entity.id
_entity.type
_entity.pdbx_description
1 polymer ?
#
loop_
_entity_poly.entity_id
_entity_poly.type
_entity_poly.pdbx_seq_one_letter_code
_entity_poly.pdbx_strand_id
1 'polypeptide(L)' 'MRKLKVDRTEGNFFICEDKEKKMFAIEKNEMPKEAKCGDMIVISDDGIISVSNTKNK' A
#
# COMPACT_ATOMS: atom_id res chain seq x y z
N MET A 1 12.65 -4.58 -2.74
CA MET A 1 11.22 -4.59 -3.12
C MET A 1 10.39 -5.32 -2.07
N ARG A 2 9.46 -4.63 -1.39
CA ARG A 2 8.55 -5.19 -0.38
C ARG A 2 7.11 -5.12 -0.89
N LYS A 3 6.29 -6.13 -0.58
CA LYS A 3 4.88 -6.17 -0.99
C LYS A 3 4.01 -6.11 0.24
N LEU A 4 3.23 -5.06 0.36
CA LEU A 4 2.32 -4.87 1.47
C LEU A 4 0.88 -4.93 0.97
N LYS A 5 -0.01 -5.45 1.81
CA LYS A 5 -1.44 -5.45 1.55
C LYS A 5 -2.06 -4.33 2.35
N VAL A 6 -2.86 -3.47 1.71
CA VAL A 6 -3.64 -2.47 2.43
C VAL A 6 -4.76 -3.19 3.19
N ASP A 7 -4.65 -3.24 4.51
CA ASP A 7 -5.65 -3.88 5.37
C ASP A 7 -6.83 -2.94 5.59
N ARG A 8 -6.52 -1.69 6.00
CA ARG A 8 -7.53 -0.65 6.23
C ARG A 8 -6.98 0.74 5.99
N THR A 9 -7.87 1.70 5.80
CA THR A 9 -7.53 3.12 5.70
C THR A 9 -8.12 3.87 6.88
N GLU A 10 -7.26 4.56 7.63
CA GLU A 10 -7.65 5.41 8.75
C GLU A 10 -7.43 6.88 8.39
N GLY A 11 -8.52 7.58 8.07
CA GLY A 11 -8.49 8.98 7.70
C GLY A 11 -7.61 9.25 6.48
N ASN A 12 -6.45 9.87 6.70
CA ASN A 12 -5.47 10.20 5.67
C ASN A 12 -4.29 9.21 5.63
N PHE A 13 -4.38 8.08 6.32
CA PHE A 13 -3.34 7.05 6.37
C PHE A 13 -3.87 5.70 5.86
N PHE A 14 -2.98 4.96 5.21
CA PHE A 14 -3.19 3.60 4.75
C PHE A 14 -2.41 2.65 5.67
N ILE A 15 -3.13 1.77 6.34
CA ILE A 15 -2.55 0.72 7.17
C ILE A 15 -2.28 -0.47 6.26
N CYS A 16 -1.01 -0.74 6.04
CA CYS A 16 -0.53 -1.80 5.18
C CYS A 16 0.16 -2.87 6.03
N GLU A 17 -0.17 -4.14 5.78
CA GLU A 17 0.43 -5.27 6.46
C GLU A 17 1.39 -6.02 5.51
N ASP A 18 2.58 -6.36 5.99
CA ASP A 18 3.52 -7.24 5.27
C ASP A 18 3.32 -8.72 5.68
N LYS A 19 3.99 -9.65 4.99
CA LYS A 19 3.97 -11.08 5.32
C LYS A 19 4.45 -11.38 6.75
N GLU A 20 5.27 -10.50 7.33
CA GLU A 20 5.72 -10.59 8.71
C GLU A 20 4.68 -10.10 9.75
N LYS A 21 3.44 -9.77 9.34
CA LYS A 21 2.42 -9.09 10.17
C LYS A 21 2.89 -7.74 10.74
N LYS A 22 3.88 -7.11 10.10
CA LYS A 22 4.27 -5.74 10.42
C LYS A 22 3.26 -4.78 9.80
N MET A 23 2.74 -3.88 10.63
CA MET A 23 1.83 -2.83 10.22
C MET A 23 2.62 -1.56 9.88
N PHE A 24 2.33 -0.98 8.74
CA PHE A 24 2.92 0.24 8.24
C PHE A 24 1.82 1.24 7.97
N ALA A 25 1.90 2.41 8.59
CA ALA A 25 1.03 3.54 8.28
C ALA A 25 1.70 4.39 7.21
N ILE A 26 1.05 4.53 6.06
CA ILE A 26 1.54 5.33 4.92
C ILE A 26 0.57 6.48 4.71
N GLU A 27 1.05 7.70 4.59
CA GLU A 27 0.18 8.83 4.28
C GLU A 27 -0.41 8.71 2.88
N LYS A 28 -1.68 9.15 2.75
CA LYS A 28 -2.37 9.30 1.47
C LYS A 28 -1.62 10.22 0.50
N ASN A 29 -0.81 11.16 1.00
CA ASN A 29 0.02 12.02 0.16
C ASN A 29 1.17 11.27 -0.52
N GLU A 30 1.77 10.29 0.18
CA GLU A 30 2.80 9.42 -0.40
C GLU A 30 2.21 8.28 -1.22
N MET A 31 0.95 7.93 -0.96
CA MET A 31 0.28 6.90 -1.72
C MET A 31 -0.22 7.38 -3.08
N PRO A 32 -0.18 6.52 -4.11
CA PRO A 32 -0.82 6.81 -5.38
C PRO A 32 -2.32 7.02 -5.19
N LYS A 33 -2.90 8.00 -5.91
CA LYS A 33 -4.34 8.34 -5.82
C LYS A 33 -5.28 7.16 -6.10
N GLU A 34 -4.78 6.13 -6.76
CA GLU A 34 -5.52 4.94 -7.15
C GLU A 34 -5.49 3.84 -6.07
N ALA A 35 -4.67 4.00 -5.02
CA ALA A 35 -4.58 3.04 -3.92
C ALA A 35 -5.86 3.01 -3.08
N LYS A 36 -6.36 1.81 -2.77
CA LYS A 36 -7.57 1.58 -1.98
C LYS A 36 -7.36 0.50 -0.93
N CYS A 37 -8.26 0.45 0.04
CA CYS A 37 -8.34 -0.65 0.99
C CYS A 37 -8.56 -1.98 0.25
N GLY A 38 -7.73 -2.99 0.56
CA GLY A 38 -7.69 -4.28 -0.12
C GLY A 38 -6.73 -4.38 -1.31
N ASP A 39 -6.16 -3.27 -1.79
CA ASP A 39 -5.14 -3.32 -2.85
C ASP A 39 -3.78 -3.82 -2.33
N MET A 40 -2.99 -4.40 -3.24
CA MET A 40 -1.60 -4.72 -2.98
C MET A 40 -0.70 -3.59 -3.47
N ILE A 41 0.19 -3.13 -2.62
CA ILE A 41 1.21 -2.16 -2.96
C ILE A 41 2.60 -2.80 -2.92
N VAL A 42 3.48 -2.27 -3.75
CA VAL A 42 4.89 -2.66 -3.81
C VAL A 42 5.73 -1.43 -3.52
N ILE A 43 6.59 -1.53 -2.51
CA ILE A 43 7.57 -0.51 -2.17
C ILE A 43 8.92 -0.94 -2.74
N SER A 44 9.44 -0.13 -3.67
CA SER A 44 10.79 -0.28 -4.21
C SER A 44 11.84 0.18 -3.18
N ASP A 45 13.09 -0.25 -3.33
CA ASP A 45 14.18 0.18 -2.43
C ASP A 45 14.43 1.70 -2.49
N ASP A 46 14.09 2.35 -3.61
CA ASP A 46 14.05 3.82 -3.74
C ASP A 46 12.90 4.51 -2.98
N GLY A 47 12.08 3.76 -2.22
CA GLY A 47 10.92 4.30 -1.51
C GLY A 47 9.70 4.59 -2.39
N ILE A 48 9.75 4.22 -3.68
CA ILE A 48 8.63 4.40 -4.59
C ILE A 48 7.53 3.38 -4.29
N ILE A 49 6.32 3.87 -3.99
CA ILE A 49 5.12 3.07 -3.78
C ILE A 49 4.39 2.89 -5.12
N SER A 50 4.23 1.64 -5.54
CA SER A 50 3.47 1.25 -6.73
C SER A 50 2.25 0.45 -6.34
N VAL A 51 1.05 0.86 -6.76
CA VAL A 51 -0.18 0.07 -6.56
C VAL A 51 -0.22 -1.00 -7.64
N SER A 52 -0.24 -2.26 -7.23
CA SER A 52 -0.35 -3.41 -8.12
C SER A 52 -1.82 -3.85 -8.16
N ASN A 53 -2.67 -3.07 -8.83
CA ASN A 53 -4.06 -3.45 -9.04
C ASN A 53 -4.12 -4.49 -10.17
N THR A 54 -4.20 -5.78 -9.82
CA THR A 54 -4.63 -6.81 -10.78
C THR A 54 -6.14 -6.67 -11.04
N LYS A 55 -6.54 -5.54 -11.63
CA LYS A 55 -7.79 -5.40 -12.38
C LYS A 55 -7.41 -5.12 -13.83
N ASN A 56 -6.79 -6.11 -14.46
CA ASN A 56 -6.72 -6.10 -15.91
C ASN A 56 -8.02 -6.72 -16.44
N LYS A 57 -8.98 -5.81 -16.68
CA LYS A 57 -10.01 -5.79 -17.73
C LYS A 57 -10.81 -7.06 -18.03
#